data_AF-A0A410MF90-F1
#
_entry.id   AF-A0A410MF90-F1
#
_cell.length_a   1.000
_cell.length_b   1.000
_cell.length_c   1.000
_cell.angle_alpha   90.00
_cell.angle_beta   90.00
_cell.angle_gamma   90.00
#
_symmetry.space_group_name_H-M   'P 1'
#
loop_
_entity.id
_entity.type
_entity.pdbx_description
1 polymer ?
#
loop_
_entity_poly.entity_id
_entity_poly.type
_entity_poly.pdbx_seq_one_letter_code
_entity_poly.pdbx_strand_id
1 'polypeptide(L)'
;MRIEVWSDFVCPFCYIGKRRLEEALGQFPGKNVEVVYKSFELDPQAERNTGQNMHEKLAAKYGRSLDEAREMTRNMTEQAKMSGLDFHFDSMIPTNTFDAHRVAQFATEQGLGKKVAERFFKAVLTDSKDLGDTETIADLAAEAGLDRQEVINILNGTDYTEDVRAEEAEAQQIGVQGAPFFVINRKYAVSGAQPTEMFVQGMEKAFAEEEKQPAFEDLSGNDGATCTDNGCEPPDNQTK
;
A
#
# COMPACT_ATOMS: atom_id res chain seq x y z
N MET A 1 -4.67 16.04 2.00
CA MET A 1 -4.78 14.70 2.61
C MET A 1 -3.99 13.63 1.88
N ARG A 2 -3.29 12.77 2.63
CA ARG A 2 -2.58 11.58 2.15
C ARG A 2 -3.02 10.34 2.93
N ILE A 3 -3.19 9.22 2.23
CA ILE A 3 -3.51 7.90 2.80
C ILE A 3 -2.40 6.93 2.40
N GLU A 4 -1.74 6.35 3.40
CA GLU A 4 -0.72 5.32 3.21
C GLU A 4 -1.30 3.95 3.52
N VAL A 5 -1.01 2.96 2.67
CA VAL A 5 -1.64 1.65 2.73
C VAL A 5 -0.57 0.57 2.75
N TRP A 6 -0.26 0.03 3.92
CA TRP A 6 0.59 -1.17 4.05
C TRP A 6 -0.19 -2.39 3.62
N SER A 7 0.36 -3.11 2.66
CA SER A 7 -0.37 -4.12 1.92
C SER A 7 0.56 -5.19 1.37
N ASP A 8 0.04 -6.40 1.17
CA ASP A 8 0.74 -7.50 0.50
C ASP A 8 -0.08 -8.01 -0.70
N PHE A 9 0.57 -8.41 -1.79
CA PHE A 9 -0.14 -8.80 -3.03
C PHE A 9 -0.82 -10.18 -2.94
N VAL A 10 -0.35 -11.05 -2.04
CA VAL A 10 -0.96 -12.35 -1.74
C VAL A 10 -2.07 -12.29 -0.69
N CYS A 11 -2.32 -11.10 -0.12
CA CYS A 11 -3.30 -10.88 0.93
C CYS A 11 -4.71 -10.60 0.34
N PRO A 12 -5.70 -11.50 0.51
CA PRO A 12 -7.02 -11.30 -0.07
C PRO A 12 -7.78 -10.12 0.55
N PHE A 13 -7.64 -9.90 1.86
CA PHE A 13 -8.22 -8.74 2.51
C PHE A 13 -7.60 -7.43 2.04
N CYS A 14 -6.37 -7.45 1.55
CA CYS A 14 -5.71 -6.24 1.05
C CYS A 14 -6.35 -5.78 -0.25
N TYR A 15 -6.73 -6.71 -1.13
CA TYR A 15 -7.45 -6.38 -2.36
C TYR A 15 -8.90 -5.95 -2.09
N ILE A 16 -9.58 -6.62 -1.16
CA ILE A 16 -10.92 -6.20 -0.70
C ILE A 16 -10.87 -4.80 -0.09
N GLY A 17 -9.91 -4.55 0.81
CA GLY A 17 -9.71 -3.26 1.47
C GLY A 17 -9.40 -2.15 0.47
N LYS A 18 -8.59 -2.45 -0.57
CA LYS A 18 -8.37 -1.53 -1.70
C LYS A 18 -9.69 -1.12 -2.36
N ARG A 19 -10.56 -2.08 -2.71
CA ARG A 19 -11.85 -1.78 -3.36
C ARG A 19 -12.75 -0.92 -2.48
N ARG A 20 -12.80 -1.20 -1.18
CA ARG A 20 -13.58 -0.40 -0.22
C ARG A 20 -13.03 1.00 -0.02
N LEU A 21 -11.70 1.16 0.00
CA LEU A 21 -11.08 2.49 0.01
C LEU A 21 -11.41 3.27 -1.28
N GLU A 22 -11.32 2.63 -2.44
CA GLU A 22 -11.67 3.26 -3.73
C GLU A 22 -13.13 3.69 -3.79
N GLU A 23 -14.05 2.86 -3.27
CA GLU A 23 -15.45 3.23 -3.12
C GLU A 23 -15.62 4.43 -2.19
N ALA A 24 -14.95 4.44 -1.03
CA ALA A 24 -15.00 5.54 -0.07
C ALA A 24 -14.46 6.85 -0.68
N LEU A 25 -13.38 6.78 -1.46
CA LEU A 25 -12.82 7.92 -2.19
C LEU A 25 -13.80 8.49 -3.20
N GLY A 26 -14.64 7.65 -3.82
CA GLY A 26 -15.72 8.08 -4.71
C GLY A 26 -16.87 8.79 -3.99
N GLN A 27 -17.08 8.51 -2.71
CA GLN A 27 -18.10 9.14 -1.87
C GLN A 27 -17.61 10.42 -1.17
N PHE A 28 -16.30 10.55 -0.98
CA PHE A 28 -15.70 11.65 -0.24
C PHE A 28 -15.70 12.96 -1.07
N PRO A 29 -16.34 14.04 -0.61
CA PRO A 29 -16.48 15.27 -1.38
C PRO A 29 -15.18 16.11 -1.44
N GLY A 30 -14.25 15.89 -0.52
CA GLY A 30 -12.96 16.59 -0.48
C GLY A 30 -12.08 16.18 -1.67
N LYS A 31 -11.57 17.17 -2.40
CA LYS A 31 -10.70 16.92 -3.56
C LYS A 31 -9.26 16.67 -3.09
N ASN A 32 -8.52 15.89 -3.88
CA ASN A 32 -7.08 15.63 -3.75
C ASN A 32 -6.66 14.77 -2.55
N VAL A 33 -7.15 13.53 -2.52
CA VAL A 33 -6.59 12.48 -1.65
C VAL A 33 -5.50 11.73 -2.41
N GLU A 34 -4.26 11.87 -1.95
CA GLU A 34 -3.16 11.04 -2.43
C GLU A 34 -3.21 9.67 -1.73
N VAL A 35 -3.13 8.59 -2.50
CA VAL A 35 -3.06 7.23 -1.95
C VAL A 35 -1.72 6.64 -2.34
N VAL A 36 -0.93 6.27 -1.35
CA VAL A 36 0.41 5.69 -1.50
C VAL A 36 0.37 4.27 -0.93
N TYR A 37 0.68 3.28 -1.77
CA TYR A 37 0.81 1.90 -1.32
C TYR A 37 2.21 1.69 -0.74
N LYS A 38 2.26 1.03 0.41
CA LYS A 38 3.45 0.73 1.19
C LYS A 38 3.63 -0.78 1.25
N SER A 39 4.89 -1.20 1.23
CA SER A 39 5.32 -2.59 1.21
C SER A 39 5.08 -3.23 2.57
N PHE A 40 4.51 -4.44 2.55
CA PHE A 40 4.38 -5.29 3.72
C PHE A 40 4.37 -6.74 3.24
N GLU A 41 5.34 -7.56 3.66
CA GLU A 41 5.28 -9.01 3.44
C GLU A 41 4.58 -9.70 4.63
N LEU A 42 3.49 -10.43 4.37
CA LEU A 42 2.83 -11.29 5.36
C LEU A 42 3.76 -12.41 5.86
N ASP A 43 4.72 -12.80 5.02
CA ASP A 43 5.74 -13.79 5.30
C ASP A 43 7.03 -13.46 4.52
N PRO A 44 7.93 -12.63 5.09
CA PRO A 44 9.19 -12.26 4.44
C PRO A 44 10.15 -13.44 4.23
N GLN A 45 9.86 -14.60 4.83
CA GLN A 45 10.65 -15.83 4.70
C GLN A 45 9.94 -16.87 3.82
N ALA A 46 8.84 -16.50 3.16
CA ALA A 46 8.16 -17.37 2.21
C ALA A 46 9.13 -17.82 1.12
N GLU A 47 9.08 -19.10 0.77
CA GLU A 47 9.77 -19.63 -0.40
C GLU A 47 8.97 -19.27 -1.67
N ARG A 48 9.67 -19.05 -2.79
CA ARG A 48 9.04 -18.72 -4.08
C ARG A 48 8.22 -19.89 -4.65
N ASN A 49 8.66 -21.13 -4.42
CA ASN A 49 7.96 -22.30 -4.92
C ASN A 49 8.16 -23.48 -3.97
N THR A 50 7.09 -23.84 -3.27
CA THR A 50 7.07 -25.00 -2.39
C THR A 50 6.44 -26.24 -3.05
N GLY A 51 5.92 -26.11 -4.28
CA GLY A 51 5.09 -27.11 -4.94
C GLY A 51 3.72 -27.35 -4.27
N GLN A 52 3.41 -26.62 -3.19
CA GLN A 52 2.16 -26.75 -2.46
C GLN A 52 1.07 -25.87 -3.07
N ASN A 53 -0.17 -26.34 -3.02
CA ASN A 53 -1.31 -25.49 -3.32
C ASN A 53 -1.67 -24.59 -2.13
N MET A 54 -2.51 -23.59 -2.37
CA MET A 54 -2.86 -22.63 -1.34
C MET A 54 -3.57 -23.25 -0.14
N HIS A 55 -4.42 -24.25 -0.33
CA HIS A 55 -5.13 -24.91 0.78
C HIS A 55 -4.16 -25.68 1.68
N GLU A 56 -3.15 -26.33 1.12
CA GLU A 56 -2.09 -27.01 1.88
C GLU A 56 -1.30 -26.02 2.73
N LYS A 57 -0.87 -24.91 2.13
CA LYS A 57 -0.13 -23.86 2.86
C LYS A 57 -0.97 -23.25 3.99
N LEU A 58 -2.27 -22.99 3.76
CA LEU A 58 -3.17 -22.44 4.79
C LEU A 58 -3.44 -23.46 5.90
N ALA A 59 -3.67 -24.72 5.55
CA ALA A 59 -3.86 -25.81 6.52
C ALA A 59 -2.64 -25.94 7.45
N ALA A 60 -1.43 -25.94 6.90
CA ALA A 60 -0.19 -25.97 7.67
C ALA A 60 -0.02 -24.70 8.52
N LYS A 61 -0.21 -23.51 7.93
CA LYS A 61 -0.03 -22.22 8.62
C LYS A 61 -0.96 -22.05 9.82
N TYR A 62 -2.21 -22.51 9.71
CA TYR A 62 -3.23 -22.32 10.75
C TYR A 62 -3.49 -23.56 11.60
N GLY A 63 -2.76 -24.67 11.38
CA GLY A 63 -2.97 -25.92 12.11
C GLY A 63 -4.36 -26.51 11.89
N ARG A 64 -4.88 -26.46 10.66
CA ARG A 64 -6.23 -26.88 10.28
C ARG A 64 -6.20 -28.05 9.30
N SER A 65 -7.33 -28.72 9.13
CA SER A 65 -7.51 -29.70 8.06
C SER A 65 -7.59 -29.04 6.67
N LEU A 66 -7.33 -29.81 5.61
CA LEU A 66 -7.49 -29.33 4.23
C LEU A 66 -8.92 -28.90 3.92
N ASP A 67 -9.92 -29.57 4.48
CA ASP A 67 -11.33 -29.21 4.25
C ASP A 67 -11.71 -27.90 4.94
N GLU A 68 -11.21 -27.64 6.15
CA GLU A 68 -11.36 -26.34 6.82
C GLU A 68 -10.64 -25.23 6.04
N ALA A 69 -9.46 -25.49 5.48
CA ALA A 69 -8.75 -24.52 4.64
C ALA A 69 -9.54 -24.18 3.36
N ARG A 70 -10.14 -25.18 2.71
CA ARG A 70 -11.05 -25.00 1.55
C ARG A 70 -12.31 -24.22 1.92
N GLU A 71 -12.86 -24.45 3.11
CA GLU A 71 -14.01 -23.68 3.59
C GLU A 71 -13.64 -22.22 3.85
N MET A 72 -12.49 -21.97 4.47
CA MET A 72 -11.98 -20.61 4.69
C MET A 72 -11.80 -19.82 3.38
N THR A 73 -11.19 -20.43 2.36
CA THR A 73 -10.97 -19.80 1.05
C THR A 73 -12.27 -19.60 0.26
N ARG A 74 -13.24 -20.53 0.36
CA ARG A 74 -14.59 -20.32 -0.19
C ARG A 74 -15.29 -19.14 0.46
N ASN A 75 -15.28 -19.06 1.79
CA ASN A 75 -15.88 -17.93 2.51
C ASN A 75 -15.20 -16.60 2.15
N MET A 76 -13.88 -16.59 1.97
CA MET A 76 -13.14 -15.43 1.49
C MET A 76 -13.57 -15.02 0.08
N THR A 77 -13.77 -15.98 -0.82
CA THR A 77 -14.21 -15.74 -2.19
C THR A 77 -15.60 -15.11 -2.22
N GLU A 78 -16.53 -15.58 -1.39
CA GLU A 78 -17.86 -14.97 -1.27
C GLU A 78 -17.81 -13.52 -0.74
N GLN A 79 -16.92 -13.24 0.22
CA GLN A 79 -16.70 -11.86 0.68
C GLN A 79 -16.10 -10.97 -0.41
N ALA A 80 -15.18 -11.51 -1.23
CA ALA A 80 -14.55 -10.78 -2.32
C ALA A 80 -15.57 -10.35 -3.38
N LYS A 81 -16.56 -11.21 -3.68
CA LYS A 81 -17.66 -10.91 -4.63
C LYS A 81 -18.46 -9.68 -4.22
N MET A 82 -18.65 -9.44 -2.92
CA MET A 82 -19.33 -8.23 -2.42
C MET A 82 -18.58 -6.94 -2.79
N SER A 83 -17.28 -7.04 -3.06
CA SER A 83 -16.42 -5.93 -3.52
C SER A 83 -16.08 -6.02 -5.02
N GLY A 84 -16.84 -6.81 -5.78
CA GLY A 84 -16.67 -6.96 -7.23
C GLY A 84 -15.43 -7.75 -7.65
N LEU A 85 -14.88 -8.57 -6.75
CA LEU A 85 -13.70 -9.40 -6.99
C LEU A 85 -14.08 -10.87 -7.12
N ASP A 86 -13.37 -11.61 -7.97
CA ASP A 86 -13.54 -13.05 -8.15
C ASP A 86 -12.21 -13.76 -7.86
N PHE A 87 -12.13 -14.44 -6.72
CA PHE A 87 -10.90 -15.07 -6.26
C PHE A 87 -10.85 -16.56 -6.60
N HIS A 88 -9.72 -17.03 -7.12
CA HIS A 88 -9.52 -18.41 -7.58
C HIS A 88 -8.44 -19.13 -6.75
N PHE A 89 -8.72 -19.37 -5.46
CA PHE A 89 -7.77 -19.99 -4.53
C PHE A 89 -7.34 -21.42 -4.90
N ASP A 90 -8.15 -22.15 -5.66
CA ASP A 90 -7.84 -23.51 -6.09
C ASP A 90 -6.61 -23.58 -7.01
N SER A 91 -6.40 -22.54 -7.81
CA SER A 91 -5.28 -22.41 -8.74
C SER A 91 -4.24 -21.35 -8.33
N MET A 92 -4.50 -20.60 -7.26
CA MET A 92 -3.58 -19.61 -6.72
C MET A 92 -2.24 -20.25 -6.34
N ILE A 93 -1.15 -19.66 -6.83
CA ILE A 93 0.22 -20.10 -6.59
C ILE A 93 0.77 -19.35 -5.37
N PRO A 94 1.05 -20.03 -4.24
CA PRO A 94 1.63 -19.38 -3.09
C PRO A 94 3.11 -19.10 -3.32
N THR A 95 3.51 -17.84 -3.20
CA THR A 95 4.87 -17.40 -3.50
C THR A 95 5.35 -16.33 -2.53
N ASN A 96 6.61 -15.94 -2.65
CA ASN A 96 7.19 -14.79 -1.96
C ASN A 96 6.88 -13.52 -2.75
N THR A 97 6.57 -12.41 -2.07
CA THR A 97 6.15 -11.15 -2.71
C THR A 97 7.22 -10.06 -2.71
N PHE A 98 8.42 -10.32 -2.19
CA PHE A 98 9.49 -9.33 -2.07
C PHE A 98 9.82 -8.65 -3.40
N ASP A 99 10.04 -9.44 -4.46
CA ASP A 99 10.37 -8.91 -5.78
C ASP A 99 9.23 -8.07 -6.37
N ALA A 100 7.97 -8.47 -6.12
CA ALA A 100 6.81 -7.70 -6.53
C ALA A 100 6.74 -6.35 -5.80
N HIS A 101 7.10 -6.31 -4.50
CA HIS A 101 7.20 -5.06 -3.74
C HIS A 101 8.30 -4.15 -4.27
N ARG A 102 9.46 -4.69 -4.63
CA ARG A 102 10.55 -3.90 -5.26
C ARG A 102 10.09 -3.25 -6.56
N VAL A 103 9.38 -3.99 -7.42
CA VAL A 103 8.81 -3.43 -8.65
C VAL A 103 7.69 -2.44 -8.37
N ALA A 104 6.91 -2.62 -7.30
CA ALA A 104 5.88 -1.66 -6.90
C ALA A 104 6.47 -0.33 -6.37
N GLN A 105 7.65 -0.35 -5.75
CA GLN A 105 8.38 0.88 -5.39
C GLN A 105 8.76 1.67 -6.65
N PHE A 106 9.42 1.02 -7.60
CA PHE A 106 9.73 1.60 -8.89
C PHE A 106 8.49 2.15 -9.59
N ALA A 107 7.39 1.38 -9.60
CA ALA A 107 6.12 1.82 -10.17
C ALA A 107 5.60 3.11 -9.54
N THR A 108 5.78 3.27 -8.23
CA THR A 108 5.33 4.46 -7.50
C THR A 108 6.12 5.69 -7.91
N GLU A 109 7.44 5.58 -8.10
CA GLU A 109 8.28 6.67 -8.61
C GLU A 109 7.88 7.09 -10.04
N GLN A 110 7.45 6.14 -10.86
CA GLN A 110 6.96 6.40 -12.22
C GLN A 110 5.49 6.90 -12.26
N GLY A 111 4.84 7.09 -11.11
CA GLY A 111 3.43 7.49 -11.04
C GLY A 111 2.44 6.39 -11.47
N LEU A 112 2.90 5.14 -11.57
CA LEU A 112 2.15 3.96 -12.01
C LEU A 112 1.82 2.98 -10.87
N GLY A 113 2.20 3.29 -9.63
CA GLY A 113 2.03 2.41 -8.46
C GLY A 113 0.62 1.85 -8.29
N LYS A 114 -0.43 2.67 -8.49
CA LYS A 114 -1.83 2.20 -8.43
C LYS A 114 -2.16 1.14 -9.49
N LYS A 115 -1.67 1.32 -10.72
CA LYS A 115 -1.93 0.39 -11.84
C LYS A 115 -1.19 -0.92 -11.65
N VAL A 116 0.08 -0.86 -11.23
CA VAL A 116 0.90 -2.05 -10.95
C VAL A 116 0.34 -2.83 -9.77
N ALA A 117 -0.03 -2.15 -8.67
CA ALA A 117 -0.66 -2.81 -7.53
C ALA A 117 -1.96 -3.53 -7.92
N GLU A 118 -2.86 -2.87 -8.65
CA GLU A 118 -4.08 -3.50 -9.19
C GLU A 118 -3.75 -4.74 -10.03
N ARG A 119 -2.75 -4.62 -10.91
CA ARG A 119 -2.38 -5.71 -11.82
C ARG A 119 -1.82 -6.91 -11.08
N PHE A 120 -0.97 -6.70 -10.07
CA PHE A 120 -0.37 -7.76 -9.26
C PHE A 120 -1.40 -8.44 -8.36
N PHE A 121 -2.31 -7.69 -7.75
CA PHE A 121 -3.43 -8.27 -7.00
C PHE A 121 -4.27 -9.19 -7.88
N LYS A 122 -4.70 -8.70 -9.05
CA LYS A 122 -5.48 -9.49 -10.00
C LYS A 122 -4.71 -10.72 -10.48
N ALA A 123 -3.40 -10.55 -10.75
CA ALA A 123 -2.52 -11.63 -11.20
C ALA A 123 -2.55 -12.82 -10.23
N VAL A 124 -2.39 -12.55 -8.94
CA VAL A 124 -2.30 -13.58 -7.91
C VAL A 124 -3.66 -14.14 -7.54
N LEU A 125 -4.62 -13.28 -7.24
CA LEU A 125 -5.87 -13.68 -6.59
C LEU A 125 -6.94 -14.14 -7.59
N THR A 126 -6.82 -13.74 -8.86
CA THR A 126 -7.79 -14.09 -9.93
C THR A 126 -7.12 -14.84 -11.06
N ASP A 127 -6.04 -14.33 -11.64
CA ASP A 127 -5.47 -14.89 -12.87
C ASP A 127 -4.55 -16.10 -12.62
N SER A 128 -4.28 -16.43 -11.35
CA SER A 128 -3.44 -17.56 -10.94
C SER A 128 -2.02 -17.51 -11.55
N LYS A 129 -1.45 -16.30 -11.62
CA LYS A 129 -0.08 -16.04 -12.08
C LYS A 129 0.89 -16.11 -10.92
N ASP A 130 2.09 -16.62 -11.17
CA ASP A 130 3.17 -16.72 -10.18
C ASP A 130 3.90 -15.39 -10.03
N LEU A 131 3.70 -14.72 -8.89
CA LEU A 131 4.35 -13.45 -8.57
C LEU A 131 5.74 -13.62 -7.93
N GLY A 132 6.30 -14.83 -7.91
CA GLY A 132 7.71 -15.09 -7.59
C GLY A 132 8.58 -15.36 -8.82
N ASP A 133 7.97 -15.46 -10.00
CA ASP A 133 8.65 -15.65 -11.28
C ASP A 133 9.01 -14.30 -11.92
N THR A 134 10.29 -14.12 -12.23
CA THR A 134 10.86 -12.86 -12.75
C THR A 134 10.21 -12.43 -14.06
N GLU A 135 10.05 -13.34 -15.02
CA GLU A 135 9.47 -13.01 -16.32
C GLU A 135 7.99 -12.65 -16.19
N THR A 136 7.26 -13.37 -15.33
CA THR A 136 5.87 -13.07 -15.02
C THR A 136 5.73 -11.68 -14.40
N ILE A 137 6.53 -11.31 -13.39
CA ILE A 137 6.49 -9.97 -12.80
C ILE A 137 6.76 -8.89 -13.87
N ALA A 138 7.76 -9.09 -14.73
CA ALA A 138 8.11 -8.14 -15.78
C ALA A 138 6.99 -7.94 -16.82
N ASP A 139 6.37 -9.03 -17.28
CA ASP A 139 5.24 -8.98 -18.22
C ASP A 139 4.04 -8.25 -17.59
N LEU A 140 3.71 -8.59 -16.35
CA LEU A 140 2.62 -7.96 -15.60
C LEU A 140 2.85 -6.46 -15.38
N ALA A 141 4.08 -6.07 -15.02
CA ALA A 141 4.46 -4.68 -14.85
C ALA A 141 4.38 -3.90 -16.17
N ALA A 142 4.78 -4.52 -17.29
CA ALA A 142 4.68 -3.93 -18.62
C ALA A 142 3.22 -3.73 -19.07
N GLU A 143 2.33 -4.69 -18.77
CA GLU A 143 0.88 -4.52 -19.01
C GLU A 143 0.29 -3.32 -18.25
N ALA A 144 0.87 -2.95 -17.09
CA ALA A 144 0.48 -1.78 -16.30
C ALA A 144 1.15 -0.47 -16.76
N GLY A 145 2.08 -0.54 -17.73
CA GLY A 145 2.72 0.61 -18.38
C GLY A 145 4.17 0.87 -18.00
N LEU A 146 4.83 -0.02 -17.25
CA LEU A 146 6.28 0.10 -16.97
C LEU A 146 7.12 -0.39 -18.16
N ASP A 147 8.39 0.04 -18.20
CA ASP A 147 9.36 -0.55 -19.11
C ASP A 147 9.76 -1.94 -18.62
N ARG A 148 9.51 -2.96 -19.45
CA ARG A 148 9.79 -4.35 -19.11
C ARG A 148 11.27 -4.59 -18.81
N GLN A 149 12.16 -3.97 -19.58
CA GLN A 149 13.60 -4.21 -19.45
C GLN A 149 14.16 -3.58 -18.17
N GLU A 150 13.67 -2.40 -17.80
CA GLU A 150 13.98 -1.78 -16.50
C GLU A 150 13.51 -2.66 -15.34
N VAL A 151 12.31 -3.23 -15.43
CA VAL A 151 11.81 -4.18 -14.42
C VAL A 151 12.70 -5.42 -14.32
N ILE A 152 13.12 -6.01 -15.44
CA ILE A 152 14.07 -7.13 -15.43
C ILE A 152 15.41 -6.74 -14.79
N ASN A 153 15.90 -5.52 -15.04
CA ASN A 153 17.14 -5.05 -14.44
C ASN A 153 17.01 -4.93 -12.91
N ILE A 154 15.90 -4.39 -12.42
CA ILE A 154 15.59 -4.32 -10.98
C ILE A 154 15.59 -5.74 -10.40
N LEU A 155 14.86 -6.67 -11.01
CA LEU A 155 14.71 -8.05 -10.52
C LEU A 155 16.03 -8.83 -10.50
N ASN A 156 16.94 -8.54 -11.43
CA ASN A 156 18.29 -9.14 -11.46
C ASN A 156 19.28 -8.45 -10.51
N GLY A 157 18.97 -7.24 -10.04
CA GLY A 157 19.79 -6.45 -9.13
C GLY A 157 19.26 -6.43 -7.70
N THR A 158 19.68 -5.41 -6.95
CA THR A 158 19.25 -5.15 -5.55
C THR A 158 18.47 -3.85 -5.39
N ASP A 159 18.16 -3.14 -6.49
CA ASP A 159 17.39 -1.89 -6.49
C ASP A 159 16.07 -2.03 -5.71
N TYR A 160 15.68 -1.00 -4.95
CA TYR A 160 14.49 -0.99 -4.09
C TYR A 160 14.46 -1.99 -2.92
N THR A 161 15.54 -2.76 -2.70
CA THR A 161 15.62 -3.67 -1.54
C THR A 161 15.54 -2.92 -0.23
N GLU A 162 16.33 -1.84 -0.09
CA GLU A 162 16.36 -1.05 1.14
C GLU A 162 15.04 -0.31 1.36
N ASP A 163 14.40 0.18 0.29
CA ASP A 163 13.11 0.85 0.36
C ASP A 163 12.00 -0.07 0.88
N VAL A 164 11.90 -1.29 0.34
CA VAL A 164 10.92 -2.28 0.82
C VAL A 164 11.15 -2.61 2.30
N ARG A 165 12.40 -2.87 2.69
CA ARG A 165 12.74 -3.19 4.08
C ARG A 165 12.52 -2.02 5.03
N ALA A 166 12.74 -0.78 4.57
CA ALA A 166 12.47 0.42 5.34
C ALA A 166 10.97 0.61 5.59
N GLU A 167 10.12 0.37 4.60
CA GLU A 167 8.66 0.46 4.76
C GLU A 167 8.09 -0.62 5.68
N GLU A 168 8.66 -1.83 5.66
CA GLU A 168 8.31 -2.90 6.61
C GLU A 168 8.75 -2.57 8.03
N ALA A 169 9.96 -2.03 8.19
CA ALA A 169 10.46 -1.59 9.49
C ALA A 169 9.62 -0.42 10.04
N GLU A 170 9.22 0.51 9.17
CA GLU A 170 8.28 1.59 9.51
C GLU A 170 6.93 1.02 9.96
N ALA A 171 6.39 0.02 9.26
CA ALA A 171 5.16 -0.67 9.65
C ALA A 171 5.25 -1.20 11.09
N GLN A 172 6.36 -1.84 11.44
CA GLN A 172 6.60 -2.33 12.80
C GLN A 172 6.68 -1.20 13.82
N GLN A 173 7.35 -0.09 13.50
CA GLN A 173 7.49 1.07 14.39
C GLN A 173 6.16 1.73 14.71
N ILE A 174 5.24 1.80 13.73
CA ILE A 174 3.90 2.38 13.93
C ILE A 174 2.87 1.35 14.42
N GLY A 175 3.30 0.12 14.74
CA GLY A 175 2.48 -0.92 15.37
C GLY A 175 1.59 -1.71 14.42
N VAL A 176 1.91 -1.77 13.12
CA VAL A 176 1.22 -2.63 12.15
C VAL A 176 1.50 -4.10 12.48
N GLN A 177 0.44 -4.86 12.78
CA GLN A 177 0.52 -6.30 13.06
C GLN A 177 0.02 -7.17 11.91
N GLY A 178 -0.55 -6.56 10.87
CA GLY A 178 -1.07 -7.25 9.71
C GLY A 178 -1.62 -6.29 8.67
N ALA A 179 -1.77 -6.80 7.45
CA ALA A 179 -2.26 -6.05 6.30
C ALA A 179 -3.73 -6.43 5.97
N PRO A 180 -4.51 -5.52 5.35
CA PRO A 180 -4.14 -4.15 5.01
C PRO A 180 -4.18 -3.23 6.24
N PHE A 181 -3.31 -2.22 6.26
CA PHE A 181 -3.31 -1.18 7.28
C PHE A 181 -3.24 0.19 6.63
N PHE A 182 -4.20 1.04 6.97
CA PHE A 182 -4.38 2.34 6.33
C PHE A 182 -4.06 3.45 7.33
N VAL A 183 -3.24 4.40 6.92
CA VAL A 183 -2.87 5.56 7.73
C VAL A 183 -3.29 6.83 7.01
N ILE A 184 -4.18 7.61 7.62
CA ILE A 184 -4.68 8.87 7.08
C ILE A 184 -3.92 10.01 7.76
N ASN A 185 -3.23 10.83 6.96
CA ASN A 185 -2.44 12.01 7.40
C ASN A 185 -1.46 11.72 8.54
N ARG A 186 -0.86 10.51 8.57
CA ARG A 186 0.06 10.10 9.66
C ARG A 186 -0.53 10.26 11.08
N LYS A 187 -1.87 10.27 11.20
CA LYS A 187 -2.57 10.57 12.45
C LYS A 187 -3.63 9.53 12.80
N TYR A 188 -4.41 9.09 11.83
CA TYR A 188 -5.46 8.08 12.03
C TYR A 188 -5.06 6.77 11.38
N ALA A 189 -5.40 5.66 12.04
CA ALA A 189 -5.19 4.33 11.51
C ALA A 189 -6.51 3.57 11.37
N VAL A 190 -6.64 2.83 10.28
CA VAL A 190 -7.71 1.85 10.06
C VAL A 190 -7.04 0.51 9.80
N SER A 191 -7.29 -0.47 10.66
CA SER A 191 -6.68 -1.81 10.56
C SER A 191 -7.66 -2.80 9.92
N GLY A 192 -7.19 -3.52 8.91
CA GLY A 192 -7.94 -4.52 8.16
C GLY A 192 -8.88 -3.95 7.10
N ALA A 193 -9.51 -4.84 6.34
CA ALA A 193 -10.53 -4.49 5.36
C ALA A 193 -11.83 -4.09 6.08
N GLN A 194 -11.89 -2.87 6.60
CA GLN A 194 -13.08 -2.32 7.25
C GLN A 194 -14.19 -1.99 6.23
N PRO A 195 -15.44 -1.77 6.68
CA PRO A 195 -16.52 -1.28 5.82
C PRO A 195 -16.19 0.10 5.21
N THR A 196 -16.76 0.38 4.04
CA THR A 196 -16.56 1.63 3.27
C THR A 196 -16.83 2.88 4.13
N GLU A 197 -17.84 2.82 5.00
CA GLU A 197 -18.26 3.90 5.89
C GLU A 197 -17.16 4.31 6.89
N MET A 198 -16.36 3.35 7.35
CA MET A 198 -15.25 3.64 8.28
C MET A 198 -14.15 4.47 7.59
N PHE A 199 -13.90 4.21 6.31
CA PHE A 199 -12.95 5.00 5.53
C PHE A 199 -13.49 6.43 5.28
N VAL A 200 -14.77 6.56 4.93
CA VAL A 200 -15.42 7.87 4.75
C VAL A 200 -15.33 8.70 6.03
N GLN A 201 -15.72 8.14 7.18
CA GLN A 201 -15.64 8.82 8.47
C GLN A 201 -14.20 9.22 8.84
N GLY A 202 -13.22 8.36 8.57
CA GLY A 202 -11.81 8.66 8.79
C GLY A 202 -11.32 9.85 7.95
N MET A 203 -11.70 9.89 6.68
CA MET A 203 -11.37 10.99 5.78
C MET A 203 -12.08 12.29 6.16
N GLU A 204 -13.38 12.26 6.46
CA GLU A 204 -14.14 13.43 6.92
C GLU A 204 -13.54 14.03 8.19
N LYS A 205 -13.15 13.18 9.14
CA LYS A 205 -12.49 13.63 10.37
C LYS A 205 -11.14 14.27 10.09
N ALA A 206 -10.30 13.65 9.25
CA ALA A 206 -9.00 14.20 8.89
C ALA A 206 -9.13 15.54 8.13
N PHE A 207 -10.10 15.64 7.23
CA PHE A 207 -10.37 16.84 6.44
C PHE A 207 -10.88 18.01 7.29
N ALA A 208 -11.84 17.76 8.17
CA ALA A 208 -12.38 18.78 9.07
C ALA A 208 -11.32 19.34 10.06
N GLU A 209 -10.25 18.58 10.32
CA GLU A 209 -9.11 19.05 11.10
C GLU A 209 -8.11 19.85 10.27
N GLU A 210 -7.84 19.45 9.01
CA GLU A 210 -7.03 20.23 8.07
C GLU A 210 -7.64 21.63 7.87
N GLU A 211 -8.97 21.74 7.68
CA GLU A 211 -9.65 23.03 7.53
C GLU A 211 -9.58 23.92 8.77
N LYS A 212 -9.38 23.33 9.96
CA LYS A 212 -9.26 24.05 11.24
C LYS A 212 -7.82 24.40 11.58
N GLN A 213 -6.83 23.92 10.83
CA GLN A 213 -5.46 24.34 11.06
C GLN A 213 -5.37 25.83 10.70
N PRO A 214 -5.04 26.70 11.68
CA PRO A 214 -4.88 28.12 11.39
C PRO A 214 -3.78 28.28 10.33
N ALA A 215 -3.99 29.21 9.40
CA ALA A 215 -2.93 29.60 8.49
C ALA A 215 -1.68 29.98 9.29
N PHE A 216 -0.50 29.66 8.77
CA PHE A 216 0.75 30.10 9.38
C PHE A 216 0.71 31.62 9.51
N GLU A 217 0.63 32.09 10.75
CA GLU A 217 0.65 33.51 11.06
C GLU A 217 2.10 33.87 11.39
N ASP A 218 2.72 34.62 10.49
CA ASP A 218 4.02 35.19 10.76
C ASP A 218 3.85 36.32 11.79
N LEU A 219 4.28 36.05 13.02
CA LEU A 219 4.26 37.01 14.12
C LEU A 219 5.48 37.96 14.05
N SER A 220 6.43 37.73 13.14
CA SER A 220 7.54 38.65 12.94
C SER A 220 7.02 39.92 12.23
N GLY A 221 7.19 41.06 12.89
CA GLY A 221 7.07 42.37 12.23
C GLY A 221 8.35 42.72 11.48
N ASN A 222 8.35 43.85 10.74
CA ASN A 222 9.52 44.34 10.01
C ASN A 222 10.72 44.76 10.89
N ASP A 223 10.60 44.65 12.22
CA ASP A 223 11.62 45.11 13.18
C ASP A 223 12.59 43.98 13.59
N GLY A 224 12.44 42.77 13.07
CA GLY A 224 13.34 41.64 13.33
C GLY A 224 14.57 41.67 12.42
N ALA A 225 15.76 41.52 12.99
CA ALA A 225 16.97 41.30 12.19
C ALA A 225 16.84 39.99 11.40
N THR A 226 16.93 40.05 10.07
CA THR A 226 16.82 38.88 9.21
C THR A 226 18.08 38.75 8.36
N CYS A 227 18.59 37.53 8.27
CA CYS A 227 19.63 37.19 7.30
C CYS A 227 18.98 36.54 6.08
N THR A 228 19.29 37.06 4.91
CA THR A 228 18.90 36.50 3.62
C THR A 228 20.15 36.11 2.84
N ASP A 229 19.99 35.48 1.69
CA ASP A 229 21.11 35.15 0.79
C ASP A 229 21.93 36.38 0.36
N ASN A 230 21.39 37.59 0.54
CA ASN A 230 22.02 38.86 0.21
C ASN A 230 22.68 39.57 1.42
N GLY A 231 22.66 38.95 2.60
CA GLY A 231 23.28 39.51 3.81
C GLY A 231 22.33 39.61 5.00
N CYS A 232 22.84 40.15 6.12
CA CYS A 232 22.08 40.32 7.36
C CYS A 232 21.74 41.80 7.59
N GLU A 233 20.45 42.10 7.69
CA GLU A 233 19.95 43.44 8.01
C GLU A 233 19.65 43.52 9.52
N PRO A 234 20.23 44.49 10.24
CA PRO A 234 19.92 44.70 11.65
C PRO A 234 18.50 45.27 11.83
N PRO A 235 17.91 45.17 13.04
CA PRO A 235 16.59 45.71 13.35
C PRO A 235 16.51 47.20 12.99
N ASP A 236 15.40 47.64 12.40
CA ASP A 236 15.18 49.05 12.10
C ASP A 236 14.93 49.79 13.43
N ASN A 237 16.00 50.30 14.05
CA ASN A 237 15.93 51.11 15.27
C ASN A 237 15.33 52.49 14.94
N GLN A 238 14.04 52.54 14.60
CA GLN A 238 13.29 53.78 14.66
C GLN A 238 12.75 53.95 16.08
N THR A 239 13.53 54.60 16.93
CA THR A 239 12.94 55.41 18.00
C THR A 239 13.77 56.67 18.22
N LYS A 240 13.03 57.79 18.23
CA LYS A 240 13.45 59.14 18.59
C LYS A 240 14.19 59.21 19.93
#